data_AF-A0A838JU86-F1
#
_entry.id   AF-A0A838JU86-F1
#
_cell.length_a   1.000
_cell.length_b   1.000
_cell.length_c   1.000
_cell.angle_alpha   90.00
_cell.angle_beta   90.00
_cell.angle_gamma   90.00
#
_symmetry.space_group_name_H-M   'P 1'
#
loop_
_entity.id
_entity.type
_entity.pdbx_description
1 polymer ?
#
loop_
_entity_poly.entity_id
_entity_poly.type
_entity_poly.pdbx_seq_one_letter_code
_entity_poly.pdbx_strand_id
1 'polypeptide(L)'
;MMRKRRRLRITLYVVGSASSQGERRSFGVEPIVRYAVDLGYAPVVISDACGAVNEEAGRRAMAVLEHAGDAMVTDMATICSLLRERRKAAS
;
A
#
# COMPACT_ATOMS: atom_id res chain seq x y z
N MET A 1 24.43 -17.21 -17.83
CA MET A 1 22.97 -17.24 -18.09
C MET A 1 22.33 -16.03 -17.40
N MET A 2 22.08 -14.95 -18.15
CA MET A 2 21.67 -13.65 -17.60
C MET A 2 20.20 -13.68 -17.19
N ARG A 3 19.91 -13.68 -15.88
CA ARG A 3 18.58 -13.35 -15.36
C ARG A 3 18.29 -11.90 -15.73
N LYS A 4 17.60 -11.66 -16.85
CA LYS A 4 16.97 -10.37 -17.19
C LYS A 4 16.15 -9.96 -15.96
N ARG A 5 16.70 -9.05 -15.13
CA ARG A 5 15.96 -8.42 -14.03
C ARG A 5 14.85 -7.63 -14.70
N ARG A 6 13.67 -8.25 -14.84
CA ARG A 6 12.45 -7.54 -15.22
C ARG A 6 12.37 -6.39 -14.23
N ARG A 7 12.52 -5.15 -14.72
CA ARG A 7 12.25 -3.94 -13.94
C ARG A 7 10.76 -4.01 -13.62
N LEU A 8 10.43 -4.66 -12.51
CA LEU A 8 9.10 -4.61 -11.94
C LEU A 8 8.87 -3.12 -11.69
N ARG A 9 8.01 -2.49 -12.49
CA ARG A 9 7.56 -1.12 -12.23
C ARG A 9 6.65 -1.23 -11.02
N ILE A 10 7.25 -1.27 -9.84
CA ILE A 10 6.54 -1.16 -8.57
C ILE A 10 6.09 0.30 -8.52
N THR A 11 4.91 0.57 -9.07
CA THR A 11 4.24 1.84 -8.83
C THR A 11 3.68 1.76 -7.42
N LEU A 12 4.48 2.26 -6.49
CA LEU A 12 4.14 2.34 -5.08
C LEU A 12 2.99 3.35 -4.92
N TYR A 13 1.76 2.85 -4.72
CA TYR A 13 0.64 3.70 -4.33
C TYR A 13 0.46 3.60 -2.82
N VAL A 14 0.98 4.59 -2.09
CA VAL A 14 0.82 4.67 -0.64
C VAL A 14 -0.60 5.15 -0.34
N VAL A 15 -1.45 4.27 0.20
CA VAL A 15 -2.77 4.68 0.69
C VAL A 15 -2.62 5.13 2.15
N GLY A 16 -2.47 6.44 2.36
CA GLY A 16 -2.58 7.06 3.69
C GLY A 16 -3.88 7.85 3.77
N SER A 17 -4.81 7.45 4.64
CA SER A 17 -6.01 8.25 4.91
C SER A 17 -5.66 9.33 5.93
N ALA A 18 -5.43 10.56 5.49
CA ALA A 18 -5.31 11.70 6.39
C ALA A 18 -6.69 12.03 6.99
N SER A 19 -6.87 11.73 8.27
CA SER A 19 -8.04 12.18 9.04
C SER A 19 -7.84 13.64 9.44
N SER A 20 -8.30 14.58 8.63
CA SER A 20 -8.62 15.93 9.08
C SER A 20 -10.09 16.21 8.81
N GLN A 21 -10.77 16.56 9.91
CA GLN A 21 -12.18 16.95 9.97
C GLN A 21 -12.57 17.90 8.82
N GLY A 22 -13.64 17.56 8.10
CA GLY A 22 -14.28 18.43 7.12
C GLY A 22 -14.72 17.70 5.86
N GLU A 23 -15.98 17.25 5.81
CA GLU A 23 -16.84 16.94 4.63
C GLU A 23 -16.25 16.27 3.37
N ARG A 24 -15.03 15.75 3.41
CA ARG A 24 -14.42 15.04 2.30
C ARG A 24 -14.72 13.56 2.50
N ARG A 25 -15.61 13.02 1.66
CA ARG A 25 -15.93 11.58 1.64
C ARG A 25 -14.64 10.77 1.73
N SER A 26 -14.44 10.11 2.86
CA SER A 26 -13.35 9.18 3.06
C SER A 26 -13.62 7.96 2.20
N PHE A 27 -12.73 7.68 1.27
CA PHE A 27 -12.69 6.37 0.62
C PHE A 27 -11.87 5.44 1.51
N GLY A 28 -12.40 4.25 1.76
CA GLY A 28 -11.65 3.20 2.45
C GLY A 28 -10.42 2.77 1.64
N VAL A 29 -9.47 2.12 2.31
CA VAL A 29 -8.26 1.61 1.65
C VAL A 29 -8.59 0.51 0.64
N GLU A 30 -9.55 -0.36 0.97
CA GLU A 30 -9.96 -1.50 0.14
C GLU A 30 -10.42 -1.12 -1.29
N PRO A 31 -11.35 -0.17 -1.50
CA PRO A 31 -11.76 0.18 -2.86
C PRO A 31 -10.64 0.84 -3.69
N ILE A 32 -9.69 1.53 -3.04
CA ILE A 32 -8.53 2.13 -3.73
C ILE A 32 -7.55 1.05 -4.18
N VAL A 33 -7.28 0.07 -3.32
CA VAL A 33 -6.40 -1.07 -3.66
C VAL A 33 -6.98 -1.86 -4.83
N ARG A 34 -8.27 -2.18 -4.79
CA ARG A 34 -8.95 -2.87 -5.90
C ARG A 34 -8.79 -2.11 -7.20
N TYR A 35 -9.08 -0.81 -7.18
CA TYR A 35 -8.92 0.04 -8.36
C TYR A 35 -7.47 0.08 -8.87
N ALA A 36 -6.48 0.10 -7.98
CA ALA A 36 -5.07 0.04 -8.37
C ALA A 36 -4.73 -1.29 -9.06
N VAL A 37 -5.25 -2.42 -8.57
CA VAL A 37 -5.10 -3.73 -9.22
C VAL A 37 -5.75 -3.74 -10.59
N ASP A 38 -6.94 -3.17 -10.74
CA ASP A 38 -7.63 -3.08 -12.03
C ASP A 38 -6.82 -2.28 -13.07
N LEU A 39 -6.03 -1.29 -12.61
CA LEU A 39 -5.10 -0.54 -13.45
C LEU A 39 -3.77 -1.27 -13.74
N GLY A 40 -3.58 -2.49 -13.22
CA GLY A 40 -2.37 -3.28 -13.37
C GLY A 40 -1.21 -2.83 -12.47
N TYR A 41 -1.49 -2.06 -11.40
CA TYR A 41 -0.49 -1.74 -10.39
C TYR A 41 -0.32 -2.88 -9.39
N ALA A 42 0.84 -2.91 -8.73
CA ALA A 42 1.12 -3.78 -7.60
C ALA A 42 1.03 -2.94 -6.31
N PRO A 43 -0.14 -2.89 -5.64
CA PRO A 43 -0.34 -2.00 -4.51
C PRO A 43 0.43 -2.46 -3.27
N VAL A 44 0.94 -1.47 -2.53
CA VAL A 44 1.63 -1.66 -1.25
C VAL A 44 0.93 -0.79 -0.21
N VAL A 45 0.31 -1.44 0.78
CA VAL A 45 -0.40 -0.78 1.88
C VAL A 45 0.55 -0.65 3.06
N ILE A 46 0.69 0.58 3.57
CA ILE A 46 1.49 0.89 4.76
C ILE A 46 0.55 0.92 5.96
N SER A 47 0.51 -0.16 6.74
CA SER A 47 -0.52 -0.39 7.76
C SER A 47 -0.48 0.62 8.90
N ASP A 48 0.72 1.02 9.35
CA ASP A 48 0.95 2.02 10.40
C ASP A 48 0.74 3.47 9.93
N ALA A 49 0.52 3.68 8.62
CA ALA A 49 0.10 4.96 8.05
C ALA A 49 -1.41 5.03 7.75
N CYS A 50 -2.14 3.93 7.96
CA CYS A 50 -3.58 3.87 7.75
C CYS A 50 -4.34 4.25 9.04
N GLY A 51 -5.28 5.18 8.93
CA GLY A 51 -6.20 5.54 9.99
C GLY A 51 -7.61 5.06 9.68
N ALA A 52 -8.42 4.77 10.70
CA ALA A 52 -9.83 4.45 10.51
C ALA A 52 -10.69 5.32 11.42
N VAL A 53 -11.80 5.84 10.89
CA VAL A 53 -12.81 6.56 11.69
C VAL A 53 -13.54 5.58 12.62
N ASN A 54 -13.70 4.32 12.19
CA ASN A 54 -14.20 3.21 12.99
C ASN A 54 -13.16 2.09 12.93
N GLU A 55 -12.56 1.76 14.07
CA GLU A 55 -11.48 0.76 14.17
C GLU A 55 -11.92 -0.63 13.72
N GLU A 56 -13.17 -1.01 14.00
CA GLU A 56 -13.70 -2.31 13.59
C GLU A 56 -13.86 -2.41 12.08
N ALA A 57 -14.35 -1.33 11.45
CA ALA A 57 -14.42 -1.23 10.00
C ALA A 57 -13.02 -1.23 9.37
N GLY A 58 -12.05 -0.54 9.98
CA GLY A 58 -10.66 -0.53 9.54
C GLY A 58 -10.03 -1.92 9.58
N ARG A 59 -10.22 -2.65 10.69
CA ARG A 59 -9.72 -4.03 10.84
C ARG A 59 -10.32 -4.97 9.81
N ARG A 60 -11.64 -4.87 9.56
CA ARG A 60 -12.30 -5.67 8.52
C ARG A 60 -11.76 -5.36 7.13
N ALA A 61 -11.52 -4.09 6.81
CA ALA A 61 -10.95 -3.70 5.53
C ALA A 61 -9.54 -4.30 5.34
N MET A 62 -8.68 -4.24 6.37
CA MET A 62 -7.35 -4.86 6.32
C MET A 62 -7.42 -6.38 6.17
N ALA A 63 -8.32 -7.05 6.91
CA ALA A 63 -8.51 -8.49 6.78
C ALA A 63 -8.99 -8.90 5.37
N VAL A 64 -9.85 -8.10 4.74
CA VAL A 64 -10.28 -8.32 3.34
C VAL A 64 -9.09 -8.20 2.38
N LEU A 65 -8.23 -7.20 2.58
CA LEU A 65 -7.04 -7.00 1.75
C LEU A 65 -6.03 -8.13 1.88
N GLU A 66 -5.77 -8.58 3.10
CA GLU A 66 -4.90 -9.72 3.37
C GLU A 66 -5.46 -11.02 2.77
N HIS A 67 -6.77 -11.23 2.87
CA HIS A 67 -7.42 -12.41 2.32
C HIS A 67 -7.45 -12.41 0.78
N ALA A 68 -7.73 -11.26 0.17
CA ALA A 68 -7.78 -11.12 -1.28
C ALA A 68 -6.41 -11.32 -1.93
N GLY A 69 -5.32 -11.05 -1.21
CA GLY A 69 -3.94 -11.19 -1.72
C GLY A 69 -3.58 -10.16 -2.79
N ASP A 70 -4.43 -9.14 -2.96
CA ASP A 70 -4.35 -8.13 -4.02
C ASP A 70 -3.34 -7.01 -3.69
N ALA A 71 -2.87 -6.92 -2.44
CA ALA A 71 -1.87 -5.96 -1.99
C ALA A 71 -0.81 -6.57 -1.07
N MET A 72 0.39 -5.99 -1.11
CA MET A 72 1.41 -6.22 -0.09
C MET A 72 1.17 -5.30 1.09
N VAL A 73 1.05 -5.86 2.30
CA VAL A 73 0.94 -5.07 3.54
C VAL A 73 2.30 -5.00 4.22
N THR A 74 2.74 -3.80 4.60
CA THR A 74 4.03 -3.53 5.26
C THR A 74 3.89 -2.35 6.22
N ASP A 75 4.91 -2.07 7.02
CA ASP A 75 5.03 -0.86 7.83
C ASP A 75 6.02 0.17 7.23
N MET A 76 5.98 1.42 7.74
CA MET A 76 6.85 2.51 7.31
C MET A 76 8.34 2.21 7.51
N ALA A 77 8.73 1.56 8.60
CA ALA A 77 10.12 1.29 8.90
C ALA A 77 10.73 0.33 7.87
N THR A 78 10.01 -0.74 7.56
CA THR A 78 10.36 -1.77 6.58
C THR A 78 10.51 -1.17 5.18
N ILE A 79 9.49 -0.46 4.68
CA ILE A 79 9.54 0.10 3.32
C ILE A 79 10.63 1.18 3.20
N CYS A 80 10.80 2.03 4.21
CA CYS A 80 11.85 3.04 4.21
C CYS A 80 13.25 2.41 4.23
N SER A 81 13.44 1.31 4.97
CA SER A 81 14.70 0.57 4.96
C SER A 81 15.02 0.02 3.56
N LEU A 82 14.06 -0.69 2.95
CA LEU A 82 14.21 -1.28 1.62
C LEU A 82 14.51 -0.23 0.54
N LEU A 83 13.82 0.91 0.57
CA LEU A 83 14.05 2.00 -0.38
C LEU A 83 15.45 2.60 -0.22
N ARG A 84 15.94 2.76 1.03
CA ARG A 84 17.30 3.26 1.30
C ARG A 84 18.37 2.29 0.80
N GLU A 85 18.20 0.99 1.05
CA GLU A 85 19.12 -0.04 0.57
C GLU A 85 19.15 -0.10 -0.96
N ARG A 86 17.99 -0.07 -1.61
CA ARG A 86 17.90 -0.04 -3.07
C ARG A 86 18.54 1.19 -3.69
N ARG A 87 18.45 2.35 -3.04
CA ARG A 87 19.14 3.56 -3.47
C ARG A 87 20.66 3.41 -3.40
N LYS A 88 21.20 2.86 -2.31
CA LYS A 88 22.64 2.58 -2.16
C LYS A 88 23.16 1.58 -3.19
N ALA A 89 22.36 0.58 -3.55
CA ALA A 89 22.74 -0.41 -4.56
C ALA A 89 22.67 0.13 -6.00
N ALA A 90 22.06 1.31 -6.20
CA ALA A 90 21.92 1.97 -7.50
C ALA A 90 22.90 3.14 -7.70
N SER A 91 23.63 3.54 -6.64
CA SER A 91 24.74 4.50 -6.65
C SER A 91 26.08 3.79 -6.73
#